data_AF-A0A2E0V4T4-F1
#
_entry.id   AF-A0A2E0V4T4-F1
#
_cell.length_a   1.000
_cell.length_b   1.000
_cell.length_c   1.000
_cell.angle_alpha   90.00
_cell.angle_beta   90.00
_cell.angle_gamma   90.00
#
_symmetry.space_group_name_H-M   'P 1'
#
loop_
_entity.id
_entity.type
_entity.pdbx_description
1 polymer ?
#
loop_
_entity_poly.entity_id
_entity_poly.type
_entity_poly.pdbx_seq_one_letter_code
_entity_poly.pdbx_strand_id
1 'polypeptide(L)'
;MIVGPTGGGKTVVLDTLKAARLKAEGVVVKYYVINPKAQPLNELYGVMDPVTRDWTDGPYLGVLRCCGAFTPSTRLVSIRRGRGWFLLRF
;
A
#
# COMPACT_ATOMS: atom_id res chain seq x y z
N MET A 1 -14.12 -6.97 5.29
CA MET A 1 -13.39 -8.19 5.69
C MET A 1 -14.29 -9.39 5.40
N ILE A 2 -13.84 -10.39 4.64
CA ILE A 2 -14.67 -11.57 4.29
C ILE A 2 -14.19 -12.75 5.13
N VAL A 3 -15.09 -13.32 5.95
CA VAL A 3 -14.74 -14.36 6.95
C VAL A 3 -15.62 -15.60 6.76
N GLY A 4 -15.16 -16.77 7.23
CA GLY A 4 -15.94 -18.01 7.30
C GLY A 4 -15.11 -19.25 6.92
N PRO A 5 -15.75 -20.41 6.71
CA PRO A 5 -15.06 -21.69 6.56
C PRO A 5 -14.28 -21.81 5.24
N THR A 6 -13.34 -22.75 5.21
CA THR A 6 -12.60 -23.15 4.01
C THR A 6 -13.55 -23.66 2.94
N GLY A 7 -13.27 -23.36 1.67
CA GLY A 7 -14.15 -23.75 0.55
C GLY A 7 -15.44 -22.93 0.40
N GLY A 8 -15.72 -21.98 1.29
CA GLY A 8 -16.92 -21.13 1.22
C GLY A 8 -16.91 -20.04 0.13
N GLY A 9 -16.17 -20.23 -0.96
CA GLY A 9 -16.22 -19.34 -2.14
C GLY A 9 -15.69 -17.91 -1.98
N LYS A 10 -15.02 -17.57 -0.87
CA LYS A 10 -14.56 -16.18 -0.59
C LYS A 10 -13.70 -15.59 -1.71
N THR A 11 -12.79 -16.40 -2.25
CA THR A 11 -11.92 -16.01 -3.36
C THR A 11 -12.76 -15.72 -4.62
N VAL A 12 -13.72 -16.59 -4.91
CA VAL A 12 -14.64 -16.44 -6.05
C VAL A 12 -15.46 -15.15 -5.93
N VAL A 13 -15.91 -14.78 -4.73
CA VAL A 13 -16.63 -13.52 -4.49
C VAL A 13 -15.77 -12.31 -4.81
N LEU A 14 -14.47 -12.34 -4.48
CA LEU A 14 -13.55 -11.24 -4.79
C LEU A 14 -13.26 -11.16 -6.31
N ASP A 15 -13.07 -12.30 -6.96
CA ASP A 15 -12.81 -12.38 -8.40
C ASP A 15 -14.02 -11.92 -9.23
N THR A 16 -15.21 -12.36 -8.84
CA THR A 16 -16.47 -11.96 -9.48
C THR A 16 -16.70 -10.46 -9.32
N LEU A 17 -16.44 -9.89 -8.14
CA LEU A 17 -16.54 -8.45 -7.92
C LEU A 17 -15.56 -7.65 -8.80
N LYS A 18 -14.30 -8.10 -8.92
CA LYS A 18 -13.31 -7.49 -9.82
C LYS A 18 -13.80 -7.48 -11.27
N ALA A 19 -14.32 -8.61 -11.75
CA ALA A 19 -14.81 -8.73 -13.13
C ALA A 19 -16.07 -7.88 -13.36
N ALA A 20 -16.97 -7.83 -12.38
CA ALA A 20 -18.19 -7.03 -12.45
C ALA A 20 -17.87 -5.52 -12.53
N ARG A 21 -16.87 -5.06 -11.78
CA ARG A 21 -16.47 -3.65 -11.76
C ARG A 21 -15.96 -3.14 -13.10
N LEU A 22 -15.24 -4.01 -13.83
CA LEU A 22 -14.82 -3.71 -15.20
C LEU A 22 -16.02 -3.55 -16.14
N LYS A 23 -17.04 -4.40 -16.00
CA LYS A 23 -18.23 -4.36 -16.86
C LYS A 23 -19.18 -3.21 -16.53
N ALA A 24 -19.35 -2.89 -15.25
CA ALA A 24 -20.32 -1.90 -14.79
C ALA A 24 -19.78 -0.46 -14.88
N GLU A 25 -18.53 -0.24 -14.50
CA GLU A 25 -17.94 1.09 -14.34
C GLU A 25 -16.78 1.34 -15.33
N GLY A 26 -16.36 0.32 -16.10
CA GLY A 26 -15.16 0.42 -16.94
C GLY A 26 -13.84 0.45 -16.13
N VAL A 27 -13.89 0.20 -14.83
CA VAL A 27 -12.74 0.35 -13.93
C VAL A 27 -11.94 -0.96 -13.86
N VAL A 28 -10.66 -0.89 -14.21
CA VAL A 28 -9.72 -2.01 -14.07
C VAL A 28 -9.20 -2.07 -12.64
N VAL A 29 -9.71 -3.03 -11.86
CA VAL A 29 -9.26 -3.26 -10.48
C VAL A 29 -8.08 -4.24 -10.46
N LYS A 30 -6.95 -3.81 -9.91
CA LYS A 30 -5.80 -4.67 -9.58
C LYS A 30 -5.80 -4.91 -8.06
N TYR A 31 -5.74 -6.16 -7.64
CA TYR A 31 -5.57 -6.52 -6.24
C TYR A 31 -4.43 -7.53 -6.12
N TYR A 32 -3.74 -7.51 -4.98
CA TYR A 32 -2.60 -8.38 -4.70
C TYR A 32 -2.93 -9.26 -3.50
N VAL A 33 -2.70 -10.56 -3.62
CA VAL A 33 -2.90 -11.52 -2.54
C VAL A 33 -1.59 -11.67 -1.79
N ILE A 34 -1.62 -11.43 -0.49
CA ILE A 34 -0.45 -11.55 0.38
C ILE A 34 -0.81 -12.45 1.56
N ASN A 35 0.03 -13.44 1.84
CA ASN A 35 -0.05 -14.23 3.05
C ASN A 35 0.90 -13.66 4.12
N PRO A 36 0.41 -12.87 5.09
CA PRO A 36 1.28 -12.22 6.07
C PRO A 36 1.94 -13.21 7.04
N LYS A 37 1.46 -14.46 7.11
CA LYS A 37 2.08 -15.50 7.95
C LYS A 37 3.21 -16.25 7.25
N ALA A 38 3.37 -16.10 5.94
CA ALA A 38 4.42 -16.78 5.18
C ALA A 38 5.75 -16.03 5.20
N GLN A 39 5.77 -14.75 5.57
CA GLN A 39 6.99 -13.94 5.63
C GLN A 39 7.18 -13.30 7.01
N PRO A 40 8.43 -13.13 7.46
CA PRO A 40 8.71 -12.39 8.68
C PRO A 40 8.34 -10.92 8.52
N LEU A 41 7.92 -10.28 9.63
CA LEU A 41 7.42 -8.90 9.65
C LEU A 41 8.43 -7.91 9.05
N ASN A 42 9.70 -8.14 9.37
CA ASN A 42 10.86 -7.39 8.93
C ASN A 42 11.02 -7.38 7.41
N GLU A 43 10.80 -8.52 6.76
CA GLU A 43 10.85 -8.59 5.29
C GLU A 43 9.58 -8.02 4.68
N LEU A 44 8.41 -8.23 5.29
CA LEU A 44 7.13 -7.79 4.74
C LEU A 44 7.04 -6.26 4.64
N TYR A 45 7.35 -5.56 5.73
CA TYR A 45 7.29 -4.10 5.79
C TYR A 45 8.63 -3.44 5.46
N GLY A 46 9.74 -4.09 5.81
CA GLY A 46 11.05 -3.48 5.74
C GLY A 46 11.69 -3.34 7.11
N VAL A 47 12.99 -3.06 7.09
CA VAL A 47 13.82 -2.90 8.29
C VAL A 47 14.57 -1.59 8.20
N MET A 48 14.68 -0.91 9.34
CA MET A 48 15.61 0.21 9.52
C MET A 48 16.95 -0.34 9.98
N ASP A 49 18.01 -0.06 9.24
CA ASP A 49 19.37 -0.37 9.68
C ASP A 49 19.77 0.58 10.83
N PRO A 50 20.12 0.07 12.03
CA PRO A 50 20.45 0.91 13.18
C PRO A 50 21.72 1.76 13.00
N VAL A 51 22.62 1.38 12.08
CA VAL A 51 23.90 2.08 11.88
C VAL A 51 23.75 3.19 10.84
N THR A 52 23.24 2.85 9.66
CA THR A 52 23.09 3.80 8.55
C THR A 52 21.83 4.66 8.67
N ARG A 53 20.84 4.20 9.47
CA ARG A 53 19.48 4.76 9.54
C ARG A 53 18.74 4.72 8.20
N ASP A 54 19.22 3.92 7.26
CA ASP A 54 18.57 3.73 5.98
C ASP A 54 17.41 2.74 6.12
N TRP A 55 16.31 3.06 5.44
CA TRP A 55 15.13 2.21 5.40
C TRP A 55 15.16 1.33 4.15
N THR A 56 15.15 0.02 4.36
CA THR A 56 14.99 -0.96 3.26
C THR A 56 13.53 -1.36 3.16
N ASP A 57 12.89 -1.06 2.03
CA ASP A 57 11.47 -1.36 1.82
C ASP A 57 11.22 -2.87 1.61
N GLY A 58 10.19 -3.38 2.29
CA GLY A 58 9.63 -4.71 2.02
C GLY A 58 8.69 -4.75 0.80
N PRO A 59 8.35 -5.94 0.28
CA PRO A 59 7.54 -6.08 -0.93
C PRO A 59 6.12 -5.50 -0.78
N TYR A 60 5.56 -5.49 0.45
CA TYR A 60 4.28 -4.83 0.71
C TYR A 60 4.37 -3.31 0.52
N LEU A 61 5.43 -2.67 1.03
CA LEU A 61 5.64 -1.23 0.83
C LEU A 61 5.93 -0.90 -0.64
N GLY A 62 6.63 -1.77 -1.36
CA GLY A 62 6.81 -1.66 -2.81
C GLY A 62 5.47 -1.60 -3.56
N VAL A 63 4.55 -2.53 -3.28
CA VAL A 63 3.21 -2.55 -3.90
C VAL A 63 2.40 -1.30 -3.55
N LEU A 64 2.45 -0.83 -2.30
CA LEU A 64 1.76 0.39 -1.88
C LEU A 64 2.27 1.64 -2.62
N ARG A 65 3.59 1.76 -2.77
CA ARG A 65 4.23 2.86 -3.52
C ARG A 65 3.88 2.77 -5.01
N CYS A 66 3.93 1.58 -5.62
CA CYS A 66 3.57 1.37 -7.02
C CYS A 66 2.09 1.70 -7.32
N CYS A 67 1.19 1.39 -6.39
CA CYS A 67 -0.23 1.70 -6.56
C CYS A 67 -0.57 3.18 -6.28
N GLY A 68 0.41 4.01 -5.93
CA GLY A 68 0.22 5.43 -5.60
C GLY A 68 -0.52 5.67 -4.28
N ALA A 69 -0.78 4.63 -3.47
CA ALA A 69 -1.35 4.78 -2.14
C ALA A 69 -0.36 5.43 -1.16
N PHE A 70 0.93 5.39 -1.50
CA PHE A 70 2.03 6.05 -0.78
C PHE A 70 2.83 6.92 -1.74
N THR A 71 2.19 7.85 -2.45
CA THR A 71 2.95 8.91 -3.12
C THR A 71 3.49 9.88 -2.06
N PRO A 72 4.80 10.17 -2.01
CA PRO A 72 5.33 11.35 -1.32
C PRO A 72 5.02 12.63 -2.13
N SER A 73 3.98 12.62 -2.96
CA SER A 73 3.59 13.76 -3.80
C SER A 73 2.84 14.83 -3.03
N THR A 74 2.68 14.70 -1.72
CA THR A 74 2.73 15.86 -0.83
C THR A 74 4.15 16.41 -0.92
N ARG A 75 4.41 17.12 -2.02
CA ARG A 75 5.62 17.90 -2.23
C ARG A 75 5.68 18.83 -1.02
N LEU A 76 6.52 18.50 -0.04
CA LEU A 76 6.97 19.44 0.99
C LEU A 76 7.72 20.52 0.23
N VAL A 77 6.98 21.47 -0.34
CA VAL A 77 7.58 22.70 -0.84
C VAL A 77 7.91 23.49 0.42
N SER A 78 9.14 23.34 0.89
CA SER A 78 9.69 24.26 1.87
C SER A 78 9.80 25.63 1.21
N ILE A 79 8.76 26.46 1.33
CA ILE A 79 8.87 27.85 0.92
C ILE A 79 9.58 28.58 2.05
N ARG A 80 10.82 28.98 1.81
CA ARG A 80 11.58 29.84 2.72
C ARG A 80 11.04 31.27 2.61
N ARG A 81 9.99 31.58 3.37
CA ARG A 81 9.60 32.98 3.67
C ARG A 81 10.03 33.30 5.10
N GLY A 82 11.26 33.82 5.25
CA GLY A 82 11.79 34.30 6.53
C GLY A 82 12.51 33.25 7.39
N ARG A 83 12.72 33.58 8.67
CA ARG A 83 13.52 32.81 9.65
C ARG A 83 12.71 31.68 10.34
N GLY A 84 11.88 30.96 9.61
CA GLY A 84 11.08 29.89 10.20
C GLY A 84 10.54 28.92 9.16
N TRP A 85 10.54 27.64 9.49
CA TRP A 85 9.93 26.57 8.70
C TRP A 85 8.48 26.41 9.17
N PHE A 86 7.52 26.70 8.31
CA PHE A 86 6.10 26.40 8.57
C PHE A 86 5.68 25.18 7.76
N LEU A 87 5.18 24.15 8.47
CA LEU A 87 4.55 22.97 7.89
C LEU A 87 3.04 23.26 7.75
N LEU A 88 2.57 23.49 6.53
CA LEU A 88 1.12 23.54 6.25
C LEU A 88 0.68 22.21 5.66
N ARG A 89 -0.37 21.65 6.27
CA ARG A 89 -1.03 20.39 5.88
C ARG A 89 -2.31 20.76 5.13
N PHE A 90 -2.40 20.41 3.86
CA PHE A 90 -3.67 20.27 3.15
C PHE A 90 -3.91 18.78 2.95
#